data_AF-A0A838R4G2-F1
#
_entry.id   AF-A0A838R4G2-F1
#
_cell.length_a   1.000
_cell.length_b   1.000
_cell.length_c   1.000
_cell.angle_alpha   90.00
_cell.angle_beta   90.00
_cell.angle_gamma   90.00
#
_symmetry.space_group_name_H-M   'P 1'
#
loop_
_entity.id
_entity.type
_entity.pdbx_description
1 polymer ?
#
loop_
_entity_poly.entity_id
_entity_poly.type
_entity_poly.pdbx_seq_one_letter_code
_entity_poly.pdbx_strand_id
1 'polypeptide(L)'
;MSARARAFVCLATLSCASPASAELIYGVAAVSNATALVAWDSATPSDLVSSMFVTGLQPNETILGIDFRLAAAPGQLYALGSSSRLYTVNVATGAASQVPAPGGPYIPALNGFTYGFSFIPNNDTIRSVAETNANFRLNPTTGARTIDADLFYAAGDPNANVDPNAVHAAHTPGFLSPGAAQLYVIDSGLNTLATGGLAPGELNTVGALGLDVDGAGGFDVSGLTGTAYAALLPASSSVSQFYSINLATGAATSLGVIDGGLVITAMAVGPAIPEPATLGLLGVGMIGCMVARRRVG
;
A
#
# COMPACT_ATOMS: atom_id res chain seq x y z
N MET A 1 33.61 62.57 15.14
CA MET A 1 33.90 61.24 14.53
C MET A 1 32.96 60.24 15.16
N SER A 2 31.86 59.88 14.49
CA SER A 2 30.85 58.95 15.04
C SER A 2 31.09 57.53 14.53
N ALA A 3 31.26 56.59 15.46
CA ALA A 3 31.37 55.17 15.16
C ALA A 3 29.95 54.57 15.04
N ARG A 4 29.58 54.12 13.85
CA ARG A 4 28.33 53.38 13.61
C ARG A 4 28.58 51.89 13.91
N ALA A 5 27.96 51.37 14.97
CA ALA A 5 27.88 49.94 15.23
C ALA A 5 26.99 49.28 14.17
N ARG A 6 27.53 48.32 13.42
CA ARG A 6 26.76 47.48 12.50
C ARG A 6 26.31 46.22 13.26
N ALA A 7 25.02 46.12 13.55
CA ALA A 7 24.42 44.89 14.04
C ALA A 7 24.29 43.89 12.88
N PHE A 8 25.02 42.78 12.95
CA PHE A 8 24.79 41.63 12.08
C PHE A 8 23.58 40.86 12.63
N VAL A 9 22.47 40.85 11.88
CA VAL A 9 21.36 39.94 12.13
C VAL A 9 21.70 38.62 11.46
N CYS A 10 22.09 37.62 12.25
CA CYS A 10 22.14 36.23 11.80
C CYS A 10 20.70 35.74 11.63
N LEU A 11 20.23 35.65 10.39
CA LEU A 11 18.98 34.98 10.06
C LEU A 11 19.24 33.48 10.08
N ALA A 12 18.94 32.82 11.20
CA ALA A 12 18.94 31.37 11.29
C ALA A 12 17.74 30.83 10.50
N THR A 13 17.98 30.26 9.33
CA THR A 13 16.99 29.47 8.62
C THR A 13 16.79 28.16 9.37
N LEU A 14 15.75 28.08 10.21
CA LEU A 14 15.25 26.80 10.68
C LEU A 14 14.60 26.10 9.49
N SER A 15 15.33 25.18 8.86
CA SER A 15 14.71 24.15 8.02
C SER A 15 13.92 23.25 8.96
N CYS A 16 12.58 23.30 8.93
CA CYS A 16 11.81 22.20 9.49
C CYS A 16 12.06 20.99 8.57
N ALA A 17 12.85 20.03 9.04
CA ALA A 17 12.72 18.69 8.51
C ALA A 17 11.31 18.25 8.90
N SER A 18 10.43 18.02 7.91
CA SER A 18 9.20 17.29 8.17
C SER A 18 9.60 15.98 8.84
N PRO A 19 9.03 15.61 10.00
CA PRO A 19 9.30 14.29 10.54
C PRO A 19 8.87 13.29 9.46
N ALA A 20 9.80 12.45 9.00
CA ALA A 20 9.43 11.26 8.26
C ALA A 20 8.57 10.45 9.23
N SER A 21 7.25 10.48 9.03
CA SER A 21 6.34 9.68 9.83
C SER A 21 6.62 8.24 9.43
N ALA A 22 7.12 7.45 10.38
CA ALA A 22 7.05 6.01 10.27
C ALA A 22 5.59 5.60 10.04
N GLU A 23 5.38 4.63 9.15
CA GLU A 23 4.06 4.09 8.83
C GLU A 23 4.09 2.59 9.07
N LEU A 24 3.06 2.07 9.72
CA LEU A 24 2.95 0.65 9.97
C LEU A 24 2.51 -0.04 8.68
N ILE A 25 3.32 -0.97 8.20
CA ILE A 25 3.07 -1.74 6.99
C ILE A 25 2.64 -3.14 7.38
N TYR A 26 1.64 -3.69 6.68
CA TYR A 26 1.20 -5.07 6.84
C TYR A 26 1.58 -5.86 5.59
N GLY A 27 2.08 -7.08 5.78
CA GLY A 27 2.39 -7.99 4.70
C GLY A 27 1.89 -9.41 4.97
N VAL A 28 1.72 -10.15 3.89
CA VAL A 28 1.42 -11.58 3.91
C VAL A 28 2.69 -12.33 3.60
N ALA A 29 3.10 -13.23 4.48
CA ALA A 29 4.28 -14.07 4.32
C ALA A 29 3.88 -15.55 4.26
N ALA A 30 4.55 -16.32 3.39
CA ALA A 30 4.48 -17.77 3.40
C ALA A 30 5.47 -18.33 4.43
N VAL A 31 4.95 -18.94 5.51
CA VAL A 31 5.76 -19.48 6.60
C VAL A 31 5.36 -20.92 6.87
N SER A 32 6.26 -21.87 6.63
CA SER A 32 6.08 -23.30 6.97
C SER A 32 4.78 -23.92 6.42
N ASN A 33 4.44 -23.64 5.16
CA ASN A 33 3.20 -24.04 4.49
C ASN A 33 1.91 -23.39 5.04
N ALA A 34 2.04 -22.36 5.86
CA ALA A 34 0.94 -21.52 6.33
C ALA A 34 1.12 -20.08 5.83
N THR A 35 0.04 -19.31 5.93
CA THR A 35 0.06 -17.87 5.69
C THR A 35 0.20 -17.15 7.03
N ALA A 36 1.13 -16.21 7.13
CA ALA A 36 1.25 -15.30 8.27
C ALA A 36 0.94 -13.86 7.84
N LEU A 37 0.23 -13.12 8.69
CA LEU A 37 0.13 -11.67 8.63
C LEU A 37 1.26 -11.11 9.49
N VAL A 38 2.19 -10.41 8.86
CA VAL A 38 3.31 -9.75 9.52
C VAL A 38 3.15 -8.24 9.43
N ALA A 39 3.75 -7.50 10.34
CA ALA A 39 3.80 -6.04 10.27
C ALA A 39 5.19 -5.52 10.61
N TRP A 40 5.61 -4.46 9.94
CA TRP A 40 6.87 -3.75 10.20
C TRP A 40 6.67 -2.24 10.11
N ASP A 41 7.61 -1.51 10.69
CA ASP A 41 7.68 -0.06 10.59
C ASP A 41 8.42 0.33 9.30
N SER A 42 7.88 1.27 8.52
CA SER A 42 8.47 1.69 7.24
C SER A 42 9.90 2.23 7.35
N ALA A 43 10.33 2.69 8.54
CA ALA A 43 11.68 3.14 8.82
C ALA A 43 12.64 2.01 9.27
N THR A 44 12.10 0.87 9.71
CA THR A 44 12.90 -0.28 10.20
C THR A 44 12.36 -1.62 9.66
N PRO A 45 12.39 -1.84 8.32
CA PRO A 45 11.80 -3.03 7.71
C PRO A 45 12.49 -4.35 8.12
N SER A 46 13.70 -4.29 8.68
CA SER A 46 14.44 -5.47 9.16
C SER A 46 13.84 -6.10 10.40
N ASP A 47 12.97 -5.39 11.13
CA ASP A 47 12.43 -5.83 12.41
C ASP A 47 10.90 -5.87 12.37
N LEU A 48 10.32 -7.06 12.53
CA LEU A 48 8.87 -7.19 12.63
C LEU A 48 8.35 -6.63 13.96
N VAL A 49 7.29 -5.83 13.85
CA VAL A 49 6.48 -5.36 14.98
C VAL A 49 5.48 -6.44 15.41
N SER A 50 4.99 -7.26 14.47
CA SER A 50 4.12 -8.40 14.78
C SER A 50 4.20 -9.49 13.71
N SER A 51 3.83 -10.71 14.12
CA SER A 51 3.67 -11.87 13.24
C SER A 51 2.59 -12.80 13.80
N MET A 52 1.55 -13.05 13.02
CA MET A 52 0.39 -13.88 13.40
C MET A 52 0.04 -14.83 12.27
N PHE A 53 -0.16 -16.11 12.56
CA PHE A 53 -0.71 -17.02 11.55
C PHE A 53 -2.14 -16.64 11.20
N VAL A 54 -2.46 -16.65 9.91
CA VAL A 54 -3.82 -16.41 9.44
C VAL A 54 -4.65 -17.67 9.66
N THR A 55 -5.82 -17.49 10.28
CA THR A 55 -6.81 -18.57 10.52
C THR A 55 -8.14 -18.23 9.87
N GLY A 56 -9.03 -19.20 9.68
CA GLY A 56 -10.39 -18.96 9.13
C GLY A 56 -10.50 -18.95 7.61
N LEU A 57 -9.41 -19.19 6.88
CA LEU A 57 -9.43 -19.44 5.43
C LEU A 57 -10.00 -20.83 5.11
N GLN A 58 -10.38 -21.08 3.84
CA GLN A 58 -10.73 -22.43 3.40
C GLN A 58 -9.51 -23.36 3.46
N PRO A 59 -9.71 -24.68 3.55
CA PRO A 59 -8.61 -25.64 3.43
C PRO A 59 -7.81 -25.44 2.13
N ASN A 60 -6.48 -25.38 2.26
CA ASN A 60 -5.53 -25.15 1.16
C ASN A 60 -5.67 -23.79 0.45
N GLU A 61 -6.32 -22.81 1.08
CA GLU A 61 -6.39 -21.44 0.58
C GLU A 61 -5.26 -20.58 1.14
N THR A 62 -4.76 -19.69 0.28
CA THR A 62 -3.74 -18.67 0.57
C THR A 62 -4.28 -17.28 0.27
N ILE A 63 -3.61 -16.24 0.76
CA ILE A 63 -3.96 -14.84 0.44
C ILE A 63 -3.13 -14.37 -0.76
N LEU A 64 -3.81 -13.77 -1.73
CA LEU A 64 -3.25 -13.25 -2.99
C LEU A 64 -3.13 -11.72 -3.02
N GLY A 65 -3.79 -11.01 -2.11
CA GLY A 65 -3.80 -9.55 -2.06
C GLY A 65 -4.46 -9.05 -0.78
N ILE A 66 -4.02 -7.90 -0.26
CA ILE A 66 -4.60 -7.24 0.91
C ILE A 66 -4.68 -5.73 0.70
N ASP A 67 -5.69 -5.08 1.28
CA ASP A 67 -5.75 -3.61 1.39
C ASP A 67 -6.72 -3.19 2.51
N PHE A 68 -6.52 -1.99 3.06
CA PHE A 68 -7.37 -1.39 4.07
C PHE A 68 -8.53 -0.60 3.46
N ARG A 69 -9.73 -0.90 3.94
CA ARG A 69 -10.89 -0.02 3.78
C ARG A 69 -10.83 1.11 4.80
N LEU A 70 -10.38 2.29 4.36
CA LEU A 70 -10.26 3.48 5.23
C LEU A 70 -11.57 4.23 5.48
N ALA A 71 -12.68 3.80 4.87
CA ALA A 71 -14.01 4.37 5.11
C ALA A 71 -14.58 4.05 6.50
N ALA A 72 -13.98 3.09 7.23
CA ALA A 72 -14.32 2.73 8.60
C ALA A 72 -13.17 3.13 9.56
N ALA A 73 -13.51 3.48 10.80
CA ALA A 73 -12.54 3.73 11.87
C ALA A 73 -12.72 2.71 13.01
N PRO A 74 -11.71 1.91 13.38
CA PRO A 74 -10.41 1.76 12.71
C PRO A 74 -10.57 1.13 11.30
N GLY A 75 -9.63 1.42 10.39
CA GLY A 75 -9.65 0.85 9.04
C GLY A 75 -9.71 -0.68 9.09
N GLN A 76 -10.45 -1.30 8.17
CA GLN A 76 -10.63 -2.75 8.11
C GLN A 76 -9.75 -3.36 7.02
N LEU A 77 -8.87 -4.29 7.38
CA LEU A 77 -8.08 -5.05 6.42
C LEU A 77 -8.97 -6.07 5.69
N TYR A 78 -8.92 -6.05 4.36
CA TYR A 78 -9.51 -7.07 3.49
C TYR A 78 -8.43 -7.90 2.82
N ALA A 79 -8.77 -9.14 2.45
CA ALA A 79 -7.89 -10.06 1.76
C ALA A 79 -8.61 -10.81 0.62
N LEU A 80 -7.92 -10.98 -0.50
CA LEU A 80 -8.31 -11.85 -1.60
C LEU A 80 -7.76 -13.26 -1.36
N GLY A 81 -8.64 -14.23 -1.16
CA GLY A 81 -8.26 -15.64 -1.05
C GLY A 81 -8.13 -16.33 -2.41
N SER A 82 -7.20 -17.28 -2.52
CA SER A 82 -6.92 -18.04 -3.74
C SER A 82 -8.07 -18.93 -4.21
N SER A 83 -9.05 -19.21 -3.34
CA SER A 83 -10.27 -19.93 -3.71
C SER A 83 -11.39 -19.00 -4.23
N SER A 84 -11.04 -17.79 -4.70
CA SER A 84 -11.98 -16.77 -5.17
C SER A 84 -12.92 -16.28 -4.06
N ARG A 85 -12.40 -15.98 -2.87
CA ARG A 85 -13.19 -15.51 -1.72
C ARG A 85 -12.62 -14.23 -1.12
N LEU A 86 -13.52 -13.38 -0.63
CA LEU A 86 -13.16 -12.13 0.02
C LEU A 86 -13.21 -12.36 1.52
N TYR A 87 -12.22 -11.85 2.23
CA TYR A 87 -12.14 -11.92 3.67
C TYR A 87 -11.93 -10.54 4.25
N THR A 88 -12.44 -10.31 5.46
CA THR A 88 -11.81 -9.37 6.39
C THR A 88 -10.80 -10.12 7.24
N VAL A 89 -9.73 -9.44 7.66
CA VAL A 89 -8.70 -10.03 8.54
C VAL A 89 -8.54 -9.14 9.77
N ASN A 90 -8.57 -9.75 10.95
CA ASN A 90 -8.26 -9.05 12.20
C ASN A 90 -6.74 -8.93 12.34
N VAL A 91 -6.23 -7.69 12.30
CA VAL A 91 -4.78 -7.42 12.34
C VAL A 91 -4.10 -7.79 13.67
N ALA A 92 -4.86 -7.89 14.76
CA ALA A 92 -4.32 -8.23 16.08
C ALA A 92 -4.26 -9.75 16.31
N THR A 93 -5.12 -10.53 15.66
CA THR A 93 -5.25 -11.98 15.90
C THR A 93 -4.96 -12.85 14.68
N GLY A 94 -4.88 -12.29 13.47
CA GLY A 94 -4.79 -13.03 12.21
C GLY A 94 -6.07 -13.76 11.81
N ALA A 95 -7.18 -13.60 12.53
CA ALA A 95 -8.43 -14.28 12.21
C ALA A 95 -9.10 -13.67 10.97
N ALA A 96 -9.27 -14.47 9.91
CA ALA A 96 -10.00 -14.13 8.71
C ALA A 96 -11.49 -14.49 8.84
N SER A 97 -12.37 -13.64 8.31
CA SER A 97 -13.82 -13.84 8.25
C SER A 97 -14.31 -13.58 6.84
N GLN A 98 -15.05 -14.54 6.26
CA GLN A 98 -15.48 -14.43 4.87
C GLN A 98 -16.51 -13.30 4.66
N VAL A 99 -16.47 -12.65 3.50
CA VAL A 99 -17.39 -11.60 3.07
C VAL A 99 -18.10 -12.02 1.77
N PRO A 100 -19.45 -12.09 1.76
CA PRO A 100 -20.34 -12.07 2.93
C PRO A 100 -20.19 -13.37 3.73
N ALA A 101 -20.74 -13.41 4.95
CA ALA A 101 -20.74 -14.61 5.80
C ALA A 101 -22.18 -15.17 5.98
N PRO A 102 -22.44 -16.47 5.70
CA PRO A 102 -21.60 -17.37 4.90
C PRO A 102 -21.65 -16.96 3.41
N GLY A 103 -20.52 -17.08 2.70
CA GLY A 103 -20.41 -16.70 1.29
C GLY A 103 -19.93 -17.85 0.41
N GLY A 104 -20.23 -17.78 -0.88
CA GLY A 104 -19.59 -18.63 -1.90
C GLY A 104 -18.31 -18.01 -2.44
N PRO A 105 -17.54 -18.74 -3.26
CA PRO A 105 -16.55 -18.11 -4.11
C PRO A 105 -17.24 -17.19 -5.13
N TYR A 106 -16.60 -16.10 -5.55
CA TYR A 106 -17.11 -15.30 -6.65
C TYR A 106 -17.02 -16.09 -7.97
N ILE A 107 -17.93 -15.77 -8.88
CA ILE A 107 -18.03 -16.38 -10.20
C ILE A 107 -17.94 -15.25 -11.24
N PRO A 108 -17.13 -15.40 -12.31
CA PRO A 108 -16.19 -16.50 -12.56
C PRO A 108 -15.07 -16.58 -11.53
N ALA A 109 -14.44 -17.77 -11.44
CA ALA A 109 -13.27 -17.97 -10.59
C ALA A 109 -12.09 -17.07 -11.03
N LEU A 110 -11.16 -16.86 -10.12
CA LEU A 110 -9.87 -16.27 -10.42
C LEU A 110 -9.12 -17.14 -11.44
N ASN A 111 -8.39 -16.49 -12.34
CA ASN A 111 -7.52 -17.10 -13.33
C ASN A 111 -6.21 -16.29 -13.34
N GLY A 112 -5.18 -16.84 -12.71
CA GLY A 112 -3.92 -16.17 -12.44
C GLY A 112 -3.33 -16.59 -11.10
N PHE A 113 -2.12 -16.14 -10.83
CA PHE A 113 -1.31 -16.46 -9.66
C PHE A 113 -0.98 -15.23 -8.82
N THR A 114 -0.91 -14.05 -9.44
CA THR A 114 -0.49 -12.80 -8.80
C THR A 114 -1.54 -11.71 -9.01
N TYR A 115 -1.82 -10.94 -7.97
CA TYR A 115 -2.91 -10.00 -8.02
C TYR A 115 -2.53 -8.67 -7.40
N GLY A 116 -2.82 -7.59 -8.13
CA GLY A 116 -3.01 -6.29 -7.52
C GLY A 116 -4.37 -6.26 -6.83
N PHE A 117 -4.44 -5.63 -5.67
CA PHE A 117 -5.66 -5.56 -4.85
C PHE A 117 -5.68 -4.24 -4.10
N SER A 118 -6.65 -3.38 -4.41
CA SER A 118 -6.70 -2.05 -3.80
C SER A 118 -8.12 -1.50 -3.70
N PHE A 119 -8.47 -0.91 -2.56
CA PHE A 119 -9.68 -0.11 -2.39
C PHE A 119 -9.60 1.15 -3.23
N ILE A 120 -10.72 1.48 -3.87
CA ILE A 120 -10.89 2.75 -4.57
C ILE A 120 -11.58 3.72 -3.59
N PRO A 121 -10.87 4.76 -3.09
CA PRO A 121 -11.35 5.60 -1.98
C PRO A 121 -12.73 6.26 -2.18
N ASN A 122 -13.14 6.55 -3.43
CA ASN A 122 -14.34 7.34 -3.72
C ASN A 122 -15.60 6.52 -4.03
N ASN A 123 -15.46 5.23 -4.36
CA ASN A 123 -16.58 4.38 -4.77
C ASN A 123 -16.80 3.18 -3.84
N ASP A 124 -15.92 3.02 -2.84
CA ASP A 124 -15.99 1.96 -1.83
C ASP A 124 -16.10 0.55 -2.45
N THR A 125 -15.40 0.35 -3.56
CA THR A 125 -15.19 -0.95 -4.19
C THR A 125 -13.71 -1.27 -4.20
N ILE A 126 -13.42 -2.57 -4.33
CA ILE A 126 -12.05 -3.05 -4.40
C ILE A 126 -11.74 -3.31 -5.86
N ARG A 127 -10.69 -2.69 -6.40
CA ARG A 127 -10.08 -3.07 -7.67
C ARG A 127 -9.20 -4.29 -7.44
N SER A 128 -9.26 -5.25 -8.35
CA SER A 128 -8.21 -6.24 -8.49
C SER A 128 -7.81 -6.41 -9.95
N VAL A 129 -6.51 -6.53 -10.16
CA VAL A 129 -5.87 -6.80 -11.45
C VAL A 129 -5.00 -8.04 -11.34
N ALA A 130 -4.69 -8.68 -12.46
CA ALA A 130 -3.84 -9.87 -12.49
C ALA A 130 -2.87 -9.85 -13.68
N GLU A 131 -1.86 -10.72 -13.62
CA GLU A 131 -0.91 -10.91 -14.73
C GLU A 131 -1.56 -11.47 -16.01
N THR A 132 -2.79 -11.97 -15.90
CA THR A 132 -3.59 -12.47 -17.02
C THR A 132 -4.43 -11.39 -17.70
N ASN A 133 -4.10 -10.11 -17.46
CA ASN A 133 -4.86 -8.91 -17.84
C ASN A 133 -6.23 -8.76 -17.17
N ALA A 134 -6.65 -9.73 -16.36
CA ALA A 134 -7.95 -9.67 -15.70
C ALA A 134 -8.06 -8.37 -14.88
N ASN A 135 -9.13 -7.63 -15.10
CA ASN A 135 -9.41 -6.38 -14.41
C ASN A 135 -10.84 -6.41 -13.91
N PHE A 136 -11.04 -6.31 -12.61
CA PHE A 136 -12.37 -6.42 -12.03
C PHE A 136 -12.50 -5.64 -10.74
N ARG A 137 -13.75 -5.44 -10.33
CA ARG A 137 -14.11 -4.85 -9.05
C ARG A 137 -14.87 -5.85 -8.19
N LEU A 138 -14.64 -5.79 -6.89
CA LEU A 138 -15.37 -6.54 -5.88
C LEU A 138 -16.14 -5.57 -4.98
N ASN A 139 -17.37 -5.94 -4.64
CA ASN A 139 -18.14 -5.26 -3.62
C ASN A 139 -17.71 -5.75 -2.22
N PRO A 140 -17.25 -4.86 -1.31
CA PRO A 140 -16.71 -5.24 -0.01
C PRO A 140 -17.77 -5.67 1.02
N THR A 141 -19.05 -5.68 0.64
CA THR A 141 -20.18 -6.11 1.49
C THR A 141 -20.80 -7.39 0.95
N THR A 142 -21.08 -7.44 -0.35
CA THR A 142 -21.78 -8.58 -0.98
C THR A 142 -20.83 -9.60 -1.60
N GLY A 143 -19.54 -9.30 -1.72
CA GLY A 143 -18.57 -10.14 -2.43
C GLY A 143 -18.84 -10.23 -3.95
N ALA A 144 -19.79 -9.47 -4.49
CA ALA A 144 -20.13 -9.52 -5.90
C ALA A 144 -18.98 -9.00 -6.77
N ARG A 145 -18.67 -9.75 -7.84
CA ARG A 145 -17.63 -9.40 -8.82
C ARG A 145 -18.25 -8.70 -10.03
N THR A 146 -17.63 -7.61 -10.46
CA THR A 146 -17.91 -6.91 -11.72
C THR A 146 -16.67 -6.96 -12.58
N ILE A 147 -16.74 -7.64 -13.72
CA ILE A 147 -15.64 -7.72 -14.70
C ILE A 147 -15.61 -6.41 -15.48
N ASP A 148 -14.44 -5.79 -15.55
CA ASP A 148 -14.16 -4.64 -16.39
C ASP A 148 -13.37 -5.09 -17.64
N ALA A 149 -13.07 -4.17 -18.55
CA ALA A 149 -12.23 -4.49 -19.71
C ALA A 149 -10.83 -4.91 -19.28
N ASP A 150 -10.30 -5.95 -19.92
CA ASP A 150 -8.94 -6.45 -19.73
C ASP A 150 -7.91 -5.34 -19.88
N LEU A 151 -6.80 -5.47 -19.17
CA LEU A 151 -5.71 -4.50 -19.21
C LEU A 151 -5.05 -4.45 -20.58
N PHE A 152 -4.73 -3.24 -21.05
CA PHE A 152 -3.96 -3.01 -22.27
C PHE A 152 -3.23 -1.66 -22.21
N TYR A 153 -2.06 -1.55 -22.84
CA TYR A 153 -1.38 -0.27 -22.98
C TYR A 153 -2.01 0.62 -24.07
N ALA A 154 -2.17 1.91 -23.77
CA ALA A 154 -2.81 2.89 -24.64
C ALA A 154 -2.14 2.99 -26.02
N ALA A 155 -2.92 3.38 -27.03
CA ALA A 155 -2.36 3.67 -28.34
C ALA A 155 -1.37 4.85 -28.27
N GLY A 156 -0.13 4.64 -28.71
CA GLY A 156 0.94 5.63 -28.63
C GLY A 156 1.74 5.62 -27.33
N ASP A 157 1.37 4.77 -26.37
CA ASP A 157 2.23 4.45 -25.23
C ASP A 157 3.53 3.78 -25.70
N PRO A 158 4.68 3.99 -25.02
CA PRO A 158 5.92 3.29 -25.35
C PRO A 158 5.79 1.75 -25.39
N ASN A 159 4.86 1.20 -24.61
CA ASN A 159 4.57 -0.24 -24.53
C ASN A 159 3.27 -0.62 -25.27
N ALA A 160 2.78 0.21 -26.19
CA ALA A 160 1.60 -0.11 -26.99
C ALA A 160 1.76 -1.47 -27.71
N ASN A 161 0.72 -2.30 -27.64
CA ASN A 161 0.67 -3.69 -28.15
C ASN A 161 1.56 -4.70 -27.40
N VAL A 162 2.21 -4.31 -26.31
CA VAL A 162 2.75 -5.28 -25.35
C VAL A 162 1.62 -5.80 -24.47
N ASP A 163 1.62 -7.10 -24.24
CA ASP A 163 0.69 -7.75 -23.31
C ASP A 163 1.08 -7.38 -21.87
N PRO A 164 0.20 -6.72 -21.08
CA PRO A 164 0.52 -6.37 -19.71
C PRO A 164 0.77 -7.59 -18.83
N ASN A 165 1.64 -7.43 -17.84
CA ASN A 165 1.87 -8.38 -16.75
C ASN A 165 1.76 -7.63 -15.40
N ALA A 166 0.56 -7.11 -15.13
CA ALA A 166 0.27 -6.30 -13.96
C ALA A 166 0.06 -7.16 -12.71
N VAL A 167 1.05 -7.16 -11.82
CA VAL A 167 1.08 -8.05 -10.64
C VAL A 167 0.70 -7.36 -9.34
N HIS A 168 0.80 -6.03 -9.28
CA HIS A 168 0.44 -5.23 -8.09
C HIS A 168 -0.32 -3.97 -8.51
N ALA A 169 -1.18 -3.47 -7.62
CA ALA A 169 -2.00 -2.28 -7.88
C ALA A 169 -2.28 -1.50 -6.60
N ALA A 170 -2.29 -0.18 -6.72
CA ALA A 170 -2.62 0.74 -5.63
C ALA A 170 -3.38 1.96 -6.15
N HIS A 171 -4.29 2.50 -5.36
CA HIS A 171 -4.93 3.79 -5.63
C HIS A 171 -4.33 4.88 -4.78
N THR A 172 -4.07 6.04 -5.37
CA THR A 172 -3.72 7.23 -4.59
C THR A 172 -4.90 7.67 -3.71
N PRO A 173 -4.66 8.21 -2.49
CA PRO A 173 -5.72 8.84 -1.73
C PRO A 173 -6.32 10.06 -2.45
N GLY A 174 -7.58 10.37 -2.13
CA GLY A 174 -8.32 11.43 -2.80
C GLY A 174 -7.72 12.83 -2.65
N PHE A 175 -6.88 13.08 -1.65
CA PHE A 175 -6.20 14.38 -1.49
C PHE A 175 -5.03 14.59 -2.47
N LEU A 176 -4.43 13.51 -3.00
CA LEU A 176 -3.40 13.60 -4.04
C LEU A 176 -4.00 13.82 -5.42
N SER A 177 -5.24 13.37 -5.64
CA SER A 177 -5.94 13.49 -6.93
C SER A 177 -7.38 13.95 -6.72
N PRO A 178 -7.62 15.26 -6.49
CA PRO A 178 -8.95 15.80 -6.32
C PRO A 178 -9.82 15.54 -7.57
N GLY A 179 -10.81 14.66 -7.46
CA GLY A 179 -11.73 14.29 -8.54
C GLY A 179 -11.84 12.78 -8.77
N ALA A 180 -10.70 12.06 -8.79
CA ALA A 180 -10.67 10.60 -8.86
C ALA A 180 -9.32 10.06 -8.35
N ALA A 181 -9.36 9.03 -7.51
CA ALA A 181 -8.17 8.30 -7.12
C ALA A 181 -7.50 7.66 -8.35
N GLN A 182 -6.21 7.93 -8.55
CA GLN A 182 -5.45 7.40 -9.69
C GLN A 182 -5.00 5.97 -9.36
N LEU A 183 -5.33 5.02 -10.25
CA LEU A 183 -4.77 3.68 -10.22
C LEU A 183 -3.32 3.72 -10.70
N TYR A 184 -2.44 3.09 -9.95
CA TYR A 184 -1.09 2.71 -10.34
C TYR A 184 -0.96 1.19 -10.33
N VAL A 185 -0.22 0.64 -11.28
CA VAL A 185 0.10 -0.79 -11.36
C VAL A 185 1.60 -0.99 -11.56
N ILE A 186 2.14 -2.06 -10.98
CA ILE A 186 3.48 -2.55 -11.29
C ILE A 186 3.35 -3.68 -12.30
N ASP A 187 4.02 -3.51 -13.43
CA ASP A 187 4.16 -4.54 -14.46
C ASP A 187 5.50 -5.25 -14.29
N SER A 188 5.47 -6.54 -13.95
CA SER A 188 6.68 -7.35 -13.72
C SER A 188 7.34 -7.84 -15.02
N GLY A 189 6.57 -7.95 -16.12
CA GLY A 189 7.13 -8.32 -17.42
C GLY A 189 7.95 -7.20 -18.04
N LEU A 190 7.55 -5.95 -17.79
CA LEU A 190 8.21 -4.75 -18.28
C LEU A 190 9.11 -4.06 -17.25
N ASN A 191 9.01 -4.43 -15.97
CA ASN A 191 9.69 -3.76 -14.86
C ASN A 191 9.38 -2.25 -14.82
N THR A 192 8.10 -1.91 -14.98
CA THR A 192 7.63 -0.51 -15.03
C THR A 192 6.52 -0.25 -14.03
N LEU A 193 6.40 1.02 -13.65
CA LEU A 193 5.18 1.58 -13.08
C LEU A 193 4.31 2.11 -14.23
N ALA A 194 3.01 1.82 -14.19
CA ALA A 194 2.02 2.37 -15.10
C ALA A 194 0.82 2.94 -14.34
N THR A 195 0.04 3.81 -14.98
CA THR A 195 -1.20 4.37 -14.46
C THR A 195 -2.41 3.90 -15.26
N GLY A 196 -3.56 3.78 -14.59
CA GLY A 196 -4.83 3.63 -15.29
C GLY A 196 -5.15 4.85 -16.16
N GLY A 197 -5.54 4.61 -17.40
CA GLY A 197 -5.89 5.62 -18.40
C GLY A 197 -7.36 6.06 -18.35
N LEU A 198 -7.82 6.70 -19.42
CA LEU A 198 -9.18 7.23 -19.51
C LEU A 198 -10.20 6.16 -19.90
N ALA A 199 -9.78 5.20 -20.74
CA ALA A 199 -10.61 4.08 -21.12
C ALA A 199 -10.55 2.95 -20.07
N PRO A 200 -11.63 2.18 -19.86
CA PRO A 200 -11.59 1.00 -18.99
C PRO A 200 -10.49 0.02 -19.45
N GLY A 201 -9.64 -0.42 -18.54
CA GLY A 201 -8.53 -1.34 -18.83
C GLY A 201 -7.26 -0.67 -19.39
N GLU A 202 -7.34 0.58 -19.81
CA GLU A 202 -6.18 1.28 -20.38
C GLU A 202 -5.09 1.53 -19.34
N LEU A 203 -3.84 1.33 -19.75
CA LEU A 203 -2.63 1.63 -19.00
C LEU A 203 -1.75 2.64 -19.76
N ASN A 204 -1.14 3.56 -19.03
CA ASN A 204 -0.13 4.49 -19.52
C ASN A 204 1.16 4.30 -18.72
N THR A 205 2.29 4.08 -19.39
CA THR A 205 3.59 3.87 -18.77
C THR A 205 4.08 5.15 -18.09
N VAL A 206 4.47 5.06 -16.82
CA VAL A 206 5.09 6.15 -16.07
C VAL A 206 6.61 6.11 -16.25
N GLY A 207 7.21 4.94 -16.03
CA GLY A 207 8.66 4.75 -16.16
C GLY A 207 9.15 3.46 -15.51
N ALA A 208 10.44 3.18 -15.69
CA ALA A 208 11.07 1.97 -15.21
C ALA A 208 11.25 1.99 -13.67
N LEU A 209 11.10 0.82 -13.04
CA LEU A 209 11.40 0.63 -11.63
C LEU A 209 12.90 0.79 -11.33
N GLY A 210 13.75 0.44 -12.31
CA GLY A 210 15.21 0.42 -12.15
C GLY A 210 15.77 -0.88 -11.56
N LEU A 211 14.94 -1.92 -11.46
CA LEU A 211 15.29 -3.28 -11.05
C LEU A 211 14.38 -4.29 -11.75
N ASP A 212 14.83 -5.54 -11.81
CA ASP A 212 14.07 -6.68 -12.30
C ASP A 212 13.33 -7.36 -11.15
N VAL A 213 12.01 -7.52 -11.26
CA VAL A 213 11.15 -8.04 -10.20
C VAL A 213 10.31 -9.22 -10.67
N ASP A 214 10.12 -10.18 -9.78
CA ASP A 214 9.13 -11.24 -9.96
C ASP A 214 7.72 -10.73 -9.63
N GLY A 215 6.71 -11.57 -9.83
CA GLY A 215 5.32 -11.25 -9.47
C GLY A 215 4.99 -11.33 -7.97
N ALA A 216 5.89 -11.85 -7.14
CA ALA A 216 5.67 -11.96 -5.70
C ALA A 216 5.96 -10.64 -4.98
N GLY A 217 4.97 -10.12 -4.24
CA GLY A 217 5.12 -8.88 -3.51
C GLY A 217 3.80 -8.19 -3.17
N GLY A 218 3.87 -6.89 -3.00
CA GLY A 218 2.71 -6.01 -2.87
C GLY A 218 3.11 -4.55 -3.05
N PHE A 219 2.14 -3.73 -3.41
CA PHE A 219 2.31 -2.29 -3.66
C PHE A 219 1.10 -1.56 -3.12
N ASP A 220 1.34 -0.50 -2.35
CA ASP A 220 0.27 0.32 -1.81
C ASP A 220 0.71 1.79 -1.63
N VAL A 221 -0.25 2.70 -1.67
CA VAL A 221 -0.03 4.14 -1.50
C VAL A 221 -0.68 4.57 -0.20
N SER A 222 0.12 5.12 0.72
CA SER A 222 -0.36 5.58 2.02
C SER A 222 -1.56 6.52 1.86
N GLY A 223 -2.67 6.12 2.48
CA GLY A 223 -3.86 6.95 2.60
C GLY A 223 -3.67 8.18 3.49
N LEU A 224 -2.53 8.31 4.19
CA LEU A 224 -2.19 9.44 5.06
C LEU A 224 -1.19 10.39 4.40
N THR A 225 -0.06 9.85 3.96
CA THR A 225 1.09 10.64 3.49
C THR A 225 1.15 10.72 1.97
N GLY A 226 0.50 9.79 1.26
CA GLY A 226 0.63 9.64 -0.17
C GLY A 226 1.93 8.97 -0.61
N THR A 227 2.76 8.51 0.34
CA THR A 227 3.98 7.77 0.04
C THR A 227 3.63 6.41 -0.54
N ALA A 228 4.24 6.07 -1.67
CA ALA A 228 4.04 4.77 -2.30
C ALA A 228 5.14 3.81 -1.85
N TYR A 229 4.73 2.67 -1.31
CA TYR A 229 5.63 1.63 -0.83
C TYR A 229 5.40 0.35 -1.62
N ALA A 230 6.45 -0.46 -1.74
CA ALA A 230 6.36 -1.78 -2.30
C ALA A 230 7.22 -2.78 -1.52
N ALA A 231 6.69 -3.97 -1.27
CA ALA A 231 7.48 -5.14 -0.92
C ALA A 231 7.63 -5.96 -2.20
N LEU A 232 8.82 -6.00 -2.79
CA LEU A 232 9.05 -6.66 -4.07
C LEU A 232 10.08 -7.77 -3.88
N LEU A 233 9.94 -8.86 -4.62
CA LEU A 233 10.97 -9.88 -4.77
C LEU A 233 11.79 -9.59 -6.03
N PRO A 234 13.04 -9.09 -5.91
CA PRO A 234 13.90 -8.96 -7.08
C PRO A 234 14.22 -10.33 -7.68
N ALA A 235 14.24 -10.45 -9.01
CA ALA A 235 14.52 -11.72 -9.71
C ALA A 235 15.91 -12.32 -9.39
N SER A 236 16.82 -11.50 -8.85
CA SER A 236 18.16 -11.89 -8.41
C SER A 236 18.24 -12.30 -6.93
N SER A 237 17.10 -12.32 -6.22
CA SER A 237 17.01 -12.53 -4.78
C SER A 237 16.07 -13.69 -4.45
N SER A 238 16.24 -14.28 -3.27
CA SER A 238 15.28 -15.22 -2.68
C SER A 238 14.48 -14.62 -1.53
N VAL A 239 14.63 -13.32 -1.28
CA VAL A 239 14.01 -12.59 -0.16
C VAL A 239 13.42 -11.27 -0.65
N SER A 240 12.28 -10.88 -0.07
CA SER A 240 11.64 -9.61 -0.38
C SER A 240 12.41 -8.43 0.19
N GLN A 241 12.47 -7.38 -0.61
CA GLN A 241 13.04 -6.08 -0.29
C GLN A 241 11.92 -5.05 -0.21
N PHE A 242 12.03 -4.13 0.73
CA PHE A 242 11.10 -3.01 0.88
C PHE A 242 11.61 -1.80 0.10
N TYR A 243 10.71 -1.11 -0.58
CA TYR A 243 11.02 0.03 -1.45
C TYR A 243 10.02 1.17 -1.23
N SER A 244 10.48 2.40 -1.44
CA SER A 244 9.61 3.51 -1.84
C SER A 244 9.58 3.61 -3.36
N ILE A 245 8.42 3.86 -3.95
CA ILE A 245 8.24 4.05 -5.39
C ILE A 245 7.96 5.52 -5.69
N ASN A 246 8.72 6.11 -6.61
CA ASN A 246 8.44 7.45 -7.08
C ASN A 246 7.30 7.44 -8.11
N LEU A 247 6.09 7.85 -7.71
CA LEU A 247 4.90 7.84 -8.57
C LEU A 247 5.01 8.70 -9.85
N ALA A 248 5.93 9.66 -9.90
CA ALA A 248 6.12 10.51 -11.08
C ALA A 248 7.08 9.93 -12.12
N THR A 249 7.97 9.02 -11.71
CA THR A 249 9.05 8.50 -12.57
C THR A 249 9.10 6.98 -12.66
N GLY A 250 8.38 6.28 -11.77
CA GLY A 250 8.45 4.83 -11.61
C GLY A 250 9.62 4.32 -10.77
N ALA A 251 10.65 5.14 -10.54
CA ALA A 251 11.87 4.68 -9.90
C ALA A 251 11.66 4.14 -8.48
N ALA A 252 12.15 2.94 -8.21
CA ALA A 252 12.16 2.34 -6.89
C ALA A 252 13.45 2.70 -6.13
N THR A 253 13.31 2.98 -4.84
CA THR A 253 14.44 3.21 -3.92
C THR A 253 14.35 2.24 -2.76
N SER A 254 15.41 1.45 -2.54
CA SER A 254 15.43 0.42 -1.49
C SER A 254 15.43 1.06 -0.10
N LEU A 255 14.58 0.53 0.77
CA LEU A 255 14.45 0.87 2.18
C LEU A 255 15.03 -0.22 3.10
N GLY A 256 15.28 -1.43 2.58
CA GLY A 256 15.93 -2.52 3.31
C GLY A 256 15.26 -3.88 3.10
N VAL A 257 15.86 -4.92 3.68
CA VAL A 257 15.33 -6.30 3.67
C VAL A 257 14.20 -6.41 4.69
N ILE A 258 13.15 -7.15 4.37
CA ILE A 258 12.03 -7.42 5.27
C ILE A 258 12.34 -8.61 6.17
N ASP A 259 12.32 -8.40 7.49
CA ASP A 259 12.54 -9.43 8.54
C ASP A 259 13.76 -10.34 8.29
N GLY A 260 14.84 -9.78 7.77
CA GLY A 260 16.06 -10.52 7.47
C GLY A 260 15.94 -11.62 6.40
N GLY A 261 14.79 -11.79 5.74
CA GLY A 261 14.67 -12.72 4.63
C GLY A 261 13.28 -13.28 4.27
N LEU A 262 12.17 -12.67 4.69
CA LEU A 262 10.84 -13.18 4.32
C LEU A 262 10.52 -12.95 2.84
N VAL A 263 9.72 -13.86 2.27
CA VAL A 263 9.04 -13.64 0.99
C VAL A 263 7.63 -13.13 1.29
N ILE A 264 7.34 -11.91 0.83
CA ILE A 264 6.05 -11.25 0.95
C ILE A 264 5.25 -11.48 -0.34
N THR A 265 3.97 -11.84 -0.20
CA THR A 265 3.06 -12.13 -1.33
C THR A 265 1.88 -11.17 -1.44
N ALA A 266 1.69 -10.30 -0.46
CA ALA A 266 0.76 -9.17 -0.51
C ALA A 266 1.17 -8.13 0.55
N MET A 267 0.83 -6.86 0.34
CA MET A 267 1.18 -5.76 1.26
C MET A 267 0.11 -4.68 1.26
N ALA A 268 -0.11 -4.03 2.41
CA ALA A 268 -0.92 -2.84 2.54
C ALA A 268 -0.34 -1.89 3.60
N VAL A 269 -0.48 -0.58 3.40
CA VAL A 269 -0.15 0.45 4.38
C VAL A 269 -1.28 0.54 5.40
N GLY A 270 -0.94 0.41 6.68
CA GLY A 270 -1.89 0.53 7.77
C GLY A 270 -2.49 1.93 7.88
N PRO A 271 -3.71 2.05 8.45
CA PRO A 271 -4.27 3.35 8.78
C PRO A 271 -3.37 4.07 9.80
N ALA A 272 -3.39 5.40 9.77
CA ALA A 272 -2.72 6.22 10.79
C ALA A 272 -3.21 5.81 12.19
N ILE A 273 -2.35 5.17 12.98
CA ILE A 273 -2.59 4.99 14.41
C ILE A 273 -1.90 6.17 15.09
N PRO A 274 -2.63 7.08 15.76
CA PRO A 274 -1.98 8.13 16.53
C PRO A 274 -1.08 7.47 17.58
N GLU A 275 0.22 7.64 17.45
CA GLU A 275 1.13 7.14 18.48
C GLU A 275 0.80 7.79 19.83
N PRO A 276 0.89 7.04 20.95
CA PRO A 276 0.68 7.59 22.28
C PRO A 276 1.53 8.84 22.56
N ALA A 277 2.72 8.95 21.95
CA ALA A 277 3.60 10.10 22.09
C ALA A 277 2.99 11.41 21.54
N THR A 278 2.22 11.34 20.45
CA THR A 278 1.57 12.50 19.83
C THR A 278 0.43 13.05 20.69
N LEU A 279 -0.28 12.16 21.42
CA LEU A 279 -1.26 12.54 22.43
C LEU A 279 -0.60 13.18 23.67
N GLY A 280 0.58 12.66 24.06
CA GLY A 280 1.38 13.22 25.16
C GLY A 280 1.87 14.64 24.89
N LEU A 281 2.32 14.94 23.67
CA LEU A 281 2.85 16.25 23.30
C LEU A 281 1.76 17.33 23.21
N LEU A 282 0.55 16.99 22.77
CA LEU A 282 -0.62 17.89 22.86
C LEU A 282 -0.97 18.22 24.32
N GLY A 283 -0.89 17.23 25.22
CA GLY A 283 -1.12 17.42 26.65
C GLY A 283 -0.10 18.36 27.31
N VAL A 284 1.19 18.20 27.00
CA VAL A 284 2.26 19.04 27.56
C VAL A 284 2.22 20.46 26.99
N GLY A 285 1.93 20.63 25.69
CA GLY A 285 1.81 21.94 25.04
C GLY A 285 0.67 22.79 25.60
N MET A 286 -0.49 22.17 25.90
CA MET A 286 -1.63 22.84 26.52
C MET A 286 -1.33 23.28 27.97
N ILE A 287 -0.61 22.44 28.74
CA ILE A 287 -0.20 22.79 30.11
C ILE A 287 0.83 23.92 30.11
N GLY A 288 1.80 23.91 29.18
CA GLY A 288 2.79 24.98 29.03
C GLY A 288 2.19 26.35 28.74
N CYS A 289 1.19 26.42 27.84
CA CYS A 289 0.45 27.65 27.54
C CYS A 289 -0.40 28.16 28.70
N MET A 290 -0.97 27.26 29.52
CA MET A 290 -1.74 27.64 30.71
C MET A 290 -0.86 28.15 31.86
N VAL A 291 0.34 27.59 32.03
CA VAL A 291 1.32 28.04 33.03
C VAL A 291 1.94 29.39 32.63
N ALA A 292 2.20 29.62 31.35
CA ALA A 292 2.70 30.90 30.85
C ALA A 292 1.68 32.04 31.04
N ARG A 293 0.37 31.76 30.89
CA ARG A 293 -0.69 32.76 31.12
C ARG A 293 -0.88 33.16 32.59
N ARG A 294 -0.49 32.31 33.55
CA ARG A 294 -0.61 32.60 34.98
C ARG A 294 0.55 33.41 35.57
N ARG A 295 1.62 33.65 34.81
CA ARG A 295 2.78 34.45 35.26
C ARG A 295 2.78 35.90 34.78
N VAL A 296 1.74 36.33 34.07
CA VAL A 296 1.58 37.69 33.51
C VAL A 296 0.33 38.38 34.09
N GLY A 297 -0.23 37.87 35.19
CA GLY A 297 -1.35 38.47 35.92
C GLY A 297 -0.94 38.89 37.32
#